data_AF-A0A2G2ZDZ1-F1
#
_entry.id   AF-A0A2G2ZDZ1-F1
#
_cell.length_a   1.000
_cell.length_b   1.000
_cell.length_c   1.000
_cell.angle_alpha   90.00
_cell.angle_beta   90.00
_cell.angle_gamma   90.00
#
_symmetry.space_group_name_H-M   'P 1'
#
loop_
_entity.id
_entity.type
_entity.pdbx_description
1 polymer ?
#
loop_
_entity_poly.entity_id
_entity_poly.type
_entity_poly.pdbx_seq_one_letter_code
_entity_poly.pdbx_strand_id
1 'polypeptide(L)'
;MTLLIQVCDELENLMVEGGNIVDHHYCDFFPEHWFDHVVLLQTDISVLYDRFIKRGYSDQKLASNTECEMFQVLLEEAKENYPEDIVVILRSNSQEDITKNVEKLTSWISNWRPVL
;
A
#
# COMPACT_ATOMS: atom_id res chain seq x y z
N MET A 1 -15.87 4.83 11.02
CA MET A 1 -16.61 3.83 10.23
C MET A 1 -17.50 4.47 9.17
N THR A 2 -18.45 5.36 9.50
CA THR A 2 -19.40 5.91 8.51
C THR A 2 -18.77 6.71 7.36
N LEU A 3 -17.70 7.48 7.61
CA LEU A 3 -17.03 8.28 6.57
C LEU A 3 -16.24 7.43 5.57
N LEU A 4 -15.69 6.28 5.99
CA LEU A 4 -14.91 5.41 5.10
C LEU A 4 -15.82 4.64 4.13
N ILE A 5 -17.00 4.22 4.61
CA ILE A 5 -18.03 3.59 3.78
C ILE A 5 -18.50 4.54 2.68
N GLN A 6 -18.67 5.82 3.00
CA GLN A 6 -19.04 6.83 1.99
C GLN A 6 -17.99 7.00 0.89
N VAL A 7 -16.69 6.90 1.24
CA VAL A 7 -15.61 6.92 0.24
C VAL A 7 -15.70 5.68 -0.66
N CYS A 8 -16.00 4.51 -0.09
CA CYS A 8 -16.16 3.30 -0.88
C CYS A 8 -17.33 3.41 -1.87
N ASP A 9 -18.48 3.89 -1.41
CA ASP A 9 -19.67 4.08 -2.23
C ASP A 9 -19.42 5.05 -3.41
N GLU A 10 -18.65 6.12 -3.18
CA GLU A 10 -18.31 7.09 -4.21
C GLU A 10 -17.31 6.55 -5.25
N LEU A 11 -16.43 5.64 -4.86
CA LEU A 11 -15.38 5.09 -5.72
C LEU A 11 -15.80 3.81 -6.45
N GLU A 12 -16.85 3.10 -6.02
CA GLU A 12 -17.25 1.79 -6.57
C GLU A 12 -17.34 1.78 -8.10
N ASN A 13 -18.02 2.77 -8.70
CA ASN A 13 -18.16 2.83 -10.16
C ASN A 13 -16.81 3.00 -10.87
N LEU A 14 -15.91 3.81 -10.33
CA LEU A 14 -14.57 4.00 -10.89
C LEU A 14 -13.75 2.71 -10.77
N MET A 15 -13.86 2.03 -9.62
CA MET A 15 -13.13 0.79 -9.37
C MET A 15 -13.58 -0.34 -10.30
N VAL A 16 -14.89 -0.43 -10.59
CA VAL A 16 -15.45 -1.40 -11.56
C VAL A 16 -14.98 -1.15 -12.99
N GLU A 17 -14.73 0.11 -13.39
CA GLU A 17 -14.16 0.43 -14.71
C GLU A 17 -12.71 -0.09 -14.87
N GLY A 18 -12.00 -0.26 -13.75
CA GLY A 18 -10.64 -0.79 -13.69
C GLY A 18 -9.56 0.20 -14.13
N GLY A 19 -8.30 -0.24 -14.09
CA GLY A 19 -7.14 0.60 -14.46
C GLY A 19 -6.74 1.65 -13.42
N ASN A 20 -7.17 1.46 -12.17
CA ASN A 20 -6.93 2.40 -11.07
C ASN A 20 -5.68 2.02 -10.26
N ILE A 21 -5.03 3.04 -9.70
CA ILE A 21 -3.99 2.89 -8.67
C ILE A 21 -4.48 3.63 -7.44
N VAL A 22 -4.64 2.91 -6.33
CA VAL A 22 -5.04 3.48 -5.04
C VAL A 22 -3.81 3.53 -4.13
N ASP A 23 -3.52 4.70 -3.56
CA ASP A 23 -2.45 4.90 -2.58
C ASP A 23 -3.08 5.25 -1.23
N HIS A 24 -2.95 4.34 -0.27
CA HIS A 24 -3.43 4.54 1.09
C HIS A 24 -2.60 3.72 2.08
N HIS A 25 -2.59 4.13 3.35
CA HIS A 25 -1.80 3.52 4.42
C HIS A 25 -2.62 2.56 5.30
N TYR A 26 -3.89 2.38 4.98
CA TYR A 26 -4.80 1.36 5.54
C TYR A 26 -5.51 0.69 4.39
N CYS A 27 -5.85 -0.58 4.54
CA CYS A 27 -6.42 -1.40 3.49
C CYS A 27 -7.61 -2.26 3.92
N ASP A 28 -7.87 -2.37 5.23
CA ASP A 28 -8.93 -3.18 5.84
C ASP A 28 -10.37 -2.80 5.45
N PHE A 29 -10.62 -1.55 5.07
CA PHE A 29 -11.96 -1.06 4.75
C PHE A 29 -12.31 -1.11 3.26
N PHE A 30 -11.35 -1.36 2.38
CA PHE A 30 -11.63 -1.47 0.95
C PHE A 30 -12.22 -2.85 0.63
N PRO A 31 -13.21 -2.93 -0.29
CA PRO A 31 -13.69 -4.22 -0.77
C PRO A 31 -12.56 -5.03 -1.42
N GLU A 32 -12.41 -6.29 -1.03
CA GLU A 32 -11.37 -7.20 -1.55
C GLU A 32 -11.40 -7.30 -3.08
N HIS A 33 -12.61 -7.30 -3.68
CA HIS A 33 -12.81 -7.43 -5.12
C HIS A 33 -12.33 -6.24 -5.96
N TRP A 34 -11.89 -5.15 -5.32
CA TRP A 34 -11.37 -3.98 -6.03
C TRP A 34 -9.96 -4.15 -6.57
N PHE A 35 -9.18 -5.09 -6.04
CA PHE A 35 -7.74 -5.13 -6.30
C PHE A 35 -7.30 -6.47 -6.88
N ASP A 36 -6.73 -6.39 -8.09
CA ASP A 36 -5.99 -7.50 -8.70
C ASP A 36 -4.57 -7.67 -8.13
N HIS A 37 -4.07 -6.65 -7.44
CA HIS A 37 -2.72 -6.60 -6.89
C HIS A 37 -2.63 -5.64 -5.71
N VAL A 38 -2.02 -6.08 -4.62
CA VAL A 38 -1.81 -5.28 -3.41
C VAL A 38 -0.32 -5.16 -3.15
N VAL A 39 0.19 -3.93 -3.09
CA VAL A 39 1.63 -3.67 -2.95
C VAL A 39 1.92 -3.01 -1.61
N LEU A 40 2.72 -3.67 -0.78
CA LEU A 40 3.24 -3.09 0.46
C LEU A 40 4.67 -2.60 0.25
N LEU A 41 4.89 -1.31 0.50
CA LEU A 41 6.21 -0.71 0.47
C LEU A 41 6.85 -0.80 1.85
N GLN A 42 7.93 -1.58 1.97
CA GLN A 42 8.71 -1.67 3.21
C GLN A 42 9.95 -0.80 3.16
N THR A 43 10.24 -0.14 4.27
CA THR A 43 11.42 0.73 4.41
C THR A 43 12.17 0.39 5.69
N ASP A 44 13.50 0.31 5.63
CA ASP A 44 14.36 0.16 6.79
C ASP A 44 14.08 1.29 7.79
N ILE A 45 13.96 0.96 9.07
CA ILE A 45 13.52 1.90 10.11
C ILE A 45 14.35 3.19 10.16
N SER A 46 15.67 3.09 10.03
CA SER A 46 16.55 4.28 10.03
C SER A 46 16.26 5.21 8.86
N VAL A 47 16.03 4.66 7.67
CA VAL A 47 15.69 5.42 6.46
C VAL A 47 14.30 6.05 6.59
N LEU A 48 13.33 5.32 7.11
CA LEU A 48 11.97 5.82 7.31
C LEU A 48 11.94 6.94 8.35
N TYR A 49 12.68 6.78 9.44
CA TYR A 49 12.83 7.78 10.49
C TYR A 49 13.41 9.10 9.95
N ASP A 50 14.49 9.04 9.16
CA ASP A 50 15.07 10.22 8.50
C ASP A 50 14.08 10.92 7.56
N ARG A 51 13.24 10.16 6.85
CA ARG A 51 12.20 10.71 5.96
C ARG A 51 11.13 11.47 6.76
N PHE A 52 10.69 10.93 7.90
CA PHE A 52 9.68 11.58 8.74
C PHE A 52 10.22 12.85 9.41
N ILE A 53 11.48 12.86 9.86
CA ILE A 53 12.11 14.09 10.37
C ILE A 53 12.13 15.17 9.30
N LYS A 54 12.56 14.84 8.08
CA LYS A 54 12.59 15.79 6.94
C LYS A 54 11.21 16.33 6.60
N ARG A 55 10.14 15.56 6.87
CA ARG A 55 8.74 15.97 6.70
C ARG A 55 8.19 16.80 7.88
N GLY A 56 8.97 17.02 8.93
CA GLY A 56 8.58 17.83 10.09
C GLY A 56 7.60 17.12 11.03
N TYR A 57 7.68 15.80 11.13
CA TYR A 57 6.82 15.04 12.05
C TYR A 57 7.19 15.37 13.50
N SER A 58 6.20 15.44 14.39
CA SER A 58 6.42 15.55 15.83
C SER A 58 6.98 14.25 16.40
N ASP A 59 7.67 14.33 17.54
CA ASP A 59 8.25 13.16 18.23
C ASP A 59 7.21 12.05 18.48
N GLN A 60 5.98 12.42 18.84
CA GLN A 60 4.89 11.48 19.04
C GLN A 60 4.49 10.76 17.74
N LYS A 61 4.39 11.49 16.62
CA LYS A 61 4.08 10.89 15.32
C LYS A 61 5.24 10.04 14.82
N LEU A 62 6.48 10.47 15.02
CA LEU A 62 7.67 9.71 14.70
C LEU A 62 7.65 8.36 15.42
N ALA A 63 7.52 8.36 16.74
CA ALA A 63 7.48 7.14 17.54
C ALA A 63 6.37 6.19 17.07
N SER A 64 5.14 6.69 16.94
CA SER A 64 3.99 5.87 16.55
C SER A 64 4.13 5.26 15.15
N ASN A 65 4.60 6.01 14.15
CA ASN A 65 4.76 5.47 12.79
C ASN A 65 5.97 4.53 12.68
N THR A 66 7.04 4.79 13.43
CA THR A 66 8.20 3.89 13.49
C THR A 66 7.85 2.57 14.17
N GLU A 67 7.09 2.59 15.27
CA GLU A 67 6.57 1.38 15.90
C GLU A 67 5.65 0.61 14.95
N CYS A 68 4.76 1.28 14.23
CA CYS A 68 3.89 0.67 13.23
C CYS A 68 4.68 -0.13 12.19
N GLU A 69 5.73 0.47 11.60
CA GLU A 69 6.61 -0.22 10.66
C GLU A 69 7.38 -1.36 11.33
N MET A 70 7.92 -1.15 12.54
CA MET A 70 8.70 -2.16 13.26
C MET A 70 7.87 -3.42 13.57
N PHE A 71 6.59 -3.24 13.93
CA PHE A 71 5.67 -4.33 14.21
C PHE A 71 4.95 -4.87 12.96
N GLN A 72 5.24 -4.33 11.78
CA GLN A 72 4.69 -4.83 10.52
C GLN A 72 3.15 -4.83 10.49
N VAL A 73 2.53 -3.86 11.16
CA VAL A 73 1.07 -3.81 11.37
C VAL A 73 0.32 -3.85 10.03
N LEU A 74 0.77 -3.06 9.04
CA LEU A 74 0.12 -3.03 7.72
C LEU A 74 0.30 -4.31 6.92
N LEU A 75 1.40 -5.05 7.14
CA LEU A 75 1.61 -6.34 6.50
C LEU A 75 0.65 -7.40 7.05
N GLU A 76 0.44 -7.40 8.36
CA GLU A 76 -0.56 -8.28 9.00
C GLU A 76 -1.96 -7.94 8.49
N GLU A 77 -2.32 -6.65 8.49
CA GLU A 77 -3.62 -6.18 7.98
C GLU A 77 -3.86 -6.59 6.52
N ALA A 78 -2.87 -6.42 5.63
CA ALA A 78 -3.02 -6.82 4.24
C ALA A 78 -3.17 -8.34 4.08
N LYS A 79 -2.48 -9.14 4.89
CA LYS A 79 -2.61 -10.61 4.85
C LYS A 79 -3.94 -11.11 5.40
N GLU A 80 -4.57 -10.37 6.29
CA GLU A 80 -5.89 -10.69 6.84
C GLU A 80 -7.03 -10.34 5.89
N ASN A 81 -6.84 -9.32 5.04
CA ASN A 81 -7.90 -8.77 4.19
C ASN A 81 -7.76 -9.12 2.69
N TYR A 82 -6.63 -9.70 2.26
CA TYR A 82 -6.39 -10.05 0.86
C TYR A 82 -5.77 -11.43 0.70
N PRO A 83 -6.03 -12.12 -0.43
CA PRO A 83 -5.36 -13.37 -0.77
C PRO A 83 -3.84 -13.21 -0.83
N GLU A 84 -3.10 -14.17 -0.26
CA GLU A 84 -1.64 -14.10 -0.15
C GLU A 84 -0.94 -14.00 -1.52
N ASP A 85 -1.55 -14.51 -2.58
CA ASP A 85 -1.00 -14.52 -3.95
C ASP A 85 -1.06 -13.14 -4.63
N ILE A 86 -1.95 -12.24 -4.20
CA ILE A 86 -2.04 -10.88 -4.73
C ILE A 86 -1.25 -9.87 -3.90
N VAL A 87 -0.82 -10.24 -2.69
CA VAL A 87 -0.06 -9.38 -1.77
C VAL A 87 1.45 -9.47 -2.05
N VAL A 88 2.03 -8.36 -2.53
CA VAL A 88 3.44 -8.26 -2.87
C VAL A 88 4.14 -7.20 -2.04
N ILE A 89 5.25 -7.61 -1.41
CA ILE A 89 6.11 -6.72 -0.65
C ILE A 89 7.23 -6.21 -1.55
N LEU A 90 7.43 -4.89 -1.56
CA LEU A 90 8.50 -4.22 -2.28
C LEU A 90 9.34 -3.38 -1.32
N ARG A 91 10.66 -3.53 -1.40
CA ARG A 91 11.59 -2.66 -0.67
C ARG A 91 11.58 -1.26 -1.28
N SER A 92 11.67 -0.22 -0.46
CA SER A 92 11.61 1.16 -0.92
C SER A 92 12.52 2.10 -0.13
N ASN A 93 13.80 1.76 0.02
CA ASN A 93 14.77 2.54 0.79
C ASN A 93 15.44 3.64 -0.02
N SER A 94 15.64 3.40 -1.31
CA SER A 94 16.47 4.21 -2.18
C SER A 94 15.75 4.55 -3.50
N GLN A 95 16.33 5.49 -4.24
CA GLN A 95 15.85 5.79 -5.59
C GLN A 95 16.00 4.59 -6.54
N GLU A 96 17.03 3.75 -6.33
CA GLU A 96 17.21 2.52 -7.09
C GLU A 96 16.08 1.52 -6.84
N ASP A 97 15.65 1.37 -5.58
CA ASP A 97 14.50 0.53 -5.24
C ASP A 97 13.24 1.03 -5.95
N ILE A 98 13.01 2.35 -5.97
CA ILE A 98 11.88 2.96 -6.68
C ILE A 98 11.93 2.61 -8.17
N THR A 99 13.08 2.76 -8.82
CA THR A 99 13.24 2.40 -10.25
C THR A 99 12.90 0.93 -10.49
N LYS A 100 13.44 0.02 -9.67
CA LYS A 100 13.15 -1.43 -9.76
C LYS A 100 11.67 -1.73 -9.53
N ASN A 101 11.02 -1.04 -8.59
CA ASN A 101 9.60 -1.21 -8.30
C ASN A 101 8.75 -0.75 -9.48
N VAL A 102 9.06 0.38 -10.10
CA VAL A 102 8.38 0.87 -11.31
C VAL A 102 8.54 -0.14 -12.44
N GLU A 103 9.74 -0.66 -12.69
CA GLU A 103 9.97 -1.69 -13.71
C GLU A 103 9.17 -2.97 -13.45
N LYS A 104 9.17 -3.46 -12.20
CA LYS A 104 8.43 -4.65 -11.79
C LYS A 104 6.92 -4.47 -11.97
N LEU A 105 6.36 -3.36 -11.51
CA LEU A 105 4.92 -3.10 -11.59
C LEU A 105 4.49 -2.83 -13.04
N THR A 106 5.28 -2.12 -13.84
CA THR A 106 4.99 -1.91 -15.27
C THR A 106 4.97 -3.23 -16.03
N SER A 107 5.92 -4.12 -15.73
CA SER A 107 5.96 -5.47 -16.29
C SER A 107 4.73 -6.29 -15.87
N TRP A 108 4.34 -6.21 -14.61
CA TRP A 108 3.13 -6.89 -14.11
C TRP A 108 1.87 -6.39 -14.84
N ILE A 109 1.65 -5.06 -14.92
CA ILE A 109 0.51 -4.45 -15.62
C ILE A 109 0.45 -4.91 -17.08
N SER A 110 1.60 -4.95 -17.77
CA SER A 110 1.68 -5.35 -19.18
C SER A 110 1.30 -6.81 -19.42
N ASN A 111 1.56 -7.67 -18.44
CA ASN A 111 1.30 -9.11 -18.50
C ASN A 111 -0.05 -9.49 -17.86
N TRP A 112 -0.70 -8.56 -17.16
CA TRP A 112 -1.98 -8.82 -16.51
C TRP A 112 -3.04 -9.24 -17.53
N ARG A 113 -3.91 -10.13 -17.08
CA ARG A 113 -5.06 -10.64 -17.83
C ARG A 113 -6.24 -10.68 -16.86
N PRO A 114 -7.44 -10.22 -17.28
CA PRO A 114 -8.62 -10.34 -16.47
C PRO A 114 -8.91 -11.82 -16.20
N VAL A 115 -9.33 -12.13 -14.98
CA VAL A 115 -9.87 -13.44 -14.64
C VAL A 115 -11.23 -13.57 -15.35
N LEU A 116 -11.35 -14.59 -16.22
CA LEU A 116 -12.58 -14.89 -16.98
C LEU A 116 -13.67 -15.48 -16.08
#